data_AF-A0A537WLG6-F1
#
_entry.id   AF-A0A537WLG6-F1
#
_cell.length_a   1.000
_cell.length_b   1.000
_cell.length_c   1.000
_cell.angle_alpha   90.00
_cell.angle_beta   90.00
_cell.angle_gamma   90.00
#
_symmetry.space_group_name_H-M   'P 1'
#
loop_
_entity.id
_entity.type
_entity.pdbx_description
1 polymer ?
#
loop_
_entity_poly.entity_id
_entity_poly.type
_entity_poly.pdbx_seq_one_letter_code
_entity_poly.pdbx_strand_id
1 'polypeptide(L)'
;MSDVLAEICAEKRAHVARRKAARPEAALRTDLAAAPPLRSFAAALEARITEGRYGLIAEIKKASPSKGLIRADFDPPSLARAYETGGATCLSVLTDTPYFQGSDDDLLAARAACHLPVLRKDFILDPYQVLESRVLGADCILLIMAALDDGEARELAAAAAELGLDVLVEVHDRAELDRALRLEARLIGINNRNLKTLKVDLHTAESVAPLVPPGRIIVGESGLNEPADLDRLAAVGARCFLVGESLMRAGDVAAATRRLLRLPDLSHVDTEGRARMVDVSDKGETDRIAVAGARVQMQPETLARIEAGEIAKGDVLATARLAGIMAAKRTAELIPLCHPLALTSVAVELTCVPERSAVEITATCRLKGRTGVEMEALTAASVAALTIYDMCKAIDRGMVVTDLRLLKKSGGKSGDYEAP
;
A
#
# COMPACT_ATOMS: atom_id res chain seq x y z
N MET A 1 -33.13 -21.76 -20.79
CA MET A 1 -31.72 -21.56 -20.40
C MET A 1 -31.66 -21.80 -18.90
N SER A 2 -30.80 -22.72 -18.45
CA SER A 2 -30.65 -23.01 -17.02
C SER A 2 -30.17 -21.76 -16.28
N ASP A 3 -30.76 -21.51 -15.11
CA ASP A 3 -30.30 -20.47 -14.21
C ASP A 3 -29.01 -20.98 -13.55
N VAL A 4 -27.85 -20.53 -14.06
CA VAL A 4 -26.52 -20.94 -13.57
C VAL A 4 -26.39 -20.74 -12.06
N LEU A 5 -27.01 -19.69 -11.51
CA LEU A 5 -26.99 -19.44 -10.08
C LEU A 5 -27.77 -20.52 -9.30
N ALA A 6 -28.92 -20.96 -9.82
CA ALA A 6 -29.71 -22.01 -9.20
C ALA A 6 -28.96 -23.35 -9.17
N GLU A 7 -28.24 -23.67 -10.25
CA GLU A 7 -27.37 -24.85 -10.33
C GLU A 7 -26.24 -24.81 -9.29
N ILE A 8 -25.52 -23.68 -9.24
CA ILE A 8 -24.47 -23.45 -8.23
C ILE A 8 -25.03 -23.62 -6.80
N CYS A 9 -26.20 -23.03 -6.52
CA CYS A 9 -26.81 -23.10 -5.20
C CYS A 9 -27.24 -24.52 -4.83
N ALA A 10 -27.79 -25.28 -5.78
CA ALA A 10 -28.17 -26.67 -5.55
C ALA A 10 -26.95 -27.54 -5.24
N GLU A 11 -25.88 -27.42 -6.02
CA GLU A 11 -24.63 -28.14 -5.76
C GLU A 11 -23.99 -27.74 -4.44
N LYS A 12 -24.00 -26.44 -4.11
CA LYS A 12 -23.47 -25.92 -2.85
C LYS A 12 -24.23 -26.45 -1.65
N ARG A 13 -25.57 -26.48 -1.67
CA ARG A 13 -26.36 -27.09 -0.58
C ARG A 13 -26.00 -28.57 -0.39
N ALA A 14 -25.84 -29.34 -1.47
CA ALA A 14 -25.40 -30.73 -1.39
C ALA A 14 -23.96 -30.86 -0.84
N HIS A 15 -23.05 -29.94 -1.21
CA HIS A 15 -21.70 -29.88 -0.66
C HIS A 15 -21.71 -29.61 0.85
N VAL A 16 -22.49 -28.61 1.29
CA VAL A 16 -22.62 -28.25 2.71
C VAL A 16 -23.20 -29.41 3.51
N ALA A 17 -24.20 -30.13 3.00
CA ALA A 17 -24.74 -31.31 3.66
C ALA A 17 -23.66 -32.40 3.88
N ARG A 18 -22.79 -32.64 2.89
CA ARG A 18 -21.65 -33.58 3.03
C ARG A 18 -20.64 -33.08 4.06
N ARG A 19 -20.33 -31.77 4.07
CA ARG A 19 -19.42 -31.16 5.05
C ARG A 19 -19.96 -31.28 6.47
N LYS A 20 -21.25 -30.97 6.69
CA LYS A 20 -21.95 -31.12 7.99
C LYS A 20 -21.92 -32.57 8.48
N ALA A 21 -22.09 -33.55 7.59
CA ALA A 21 -22.00 -34.96 7.94
C ALA A 21 -20.57 -35.39 8.33
N ALA A 22 -19.56 -34.88 7.62
CA ALA A 22 -18.15 -35.21 7.88
C ALA A 22 -17.58 -34.49 9.12
N ARG A 23 -17.97 -33.23 9.33
CA ARG A 23 -17.55 -32.39 10.45
C ARG A 23 -18.76 -31.61 10.98
N PRO A 24 -19.47 -32.16 11.99
CA PRO A 24 -20.66 -31.53 12.55
C PRO A 24 -20.39 -30.15 13.18
N GLU A 25 -21.44 -29.34 13.32
CA GLU A 25 -21.35 -27.99 13.89
C GLU A 25 -20.72 -27.98 15.29
N ALA A 26 -21.01 -28.96 16.14
CA ALA A 26 -20.42 -29.07 17.47
C ALA A 26 -18.89 -29.18 17.45
N ALA A 27 -18.32 -29.84 16.44
CA ALA A 27 -16.88 -29.91 16.26
C ALA A 27 -16.33 -28.51 15.90
N LEU A 28 -16.96 -27.82 14.93
CA LEU A 28 -16.55 -26.45 14.57
C LEU A 28 -16.65 -25.47 15.75
N ARG A 29 -17.68 -25.58 16.59
CA ARG A 29 -17.81 -24.75 17.80
C ARG A 29 -16.69 -25.00 18.80
N THR A 30 -16.14 -26.21 18.84
CA THR A 30 -14.96 -26.52 19.68
C THR A 30 -13.72 -25.84 19.11
N ASP A 31 -13.55 -25.85 17.79
CA ASP A 31 -12.42 -25.23 17.10
C ASP A 31 -12.45 -23.69 17.12
N LEU A 32 -13.62 -23.09 17.36
CA LEU A 32 -13.79 -21.64 17.46
C LEU A 32 -12.87 -21.01 18.52
N ALA A 33 -12.55 -21.72 19.60
CA ALA A 33 -11.64 -21.26 20.64
C ALA A 33 -10.19 -21.08 20.14
N ALA A 34 -9.80 -21.82 19.11
CA ALA A 34 -8.49 -21.72 18.47
C ALA A 34 -8.48 -20.78 17.25
N ALA A 35 -9.64 -20.24 16.87
CA ALA A 35 -9.74 -19.38 15.70
C ALA A 35 -8.98 -18.06 15.92
N PRO A 36 -8.26 -17.54 14.90
CA PRO A 36 -7.46 -16.34 15.06
C PRO A 36 -8.32 -15.12 15.41
N PRO A 37 -7.73 -14.05 15.99
CA PRO A 37 -8.47 -12.82 16.24
C PRO A 37 -8.93 -12.19 14.91
N LEU A 38 -10.12 -11.62 14.94
CA LEU A 38 -10.71 -10.90 13.82
C LEU A 38 -9.90 -9.64 13.52
N ARG A 39 -9.70 -9.37 12.23
CA ARG A 39 -9.21 -8.10 11.69
C ARG A 39 -10.42 -7.30 11.23
N SER A 40 -10.54 -6.03 11.61
CA SER A 40 -11.75 -5.24 11.31
C SER A 40 -11.87 -4.91 9.82
N PHE A 41 -12.69 -5.66 9.07
CA PHE A 41 -12.79 -5.57 7.61
C PHE A 41 -13.48 -4.27 7.16
N ALA A 42 -14.68 -3.99 7.68
CA ALA A 42 -15.43 -2.78 7.34
C ALA A 42 -14.70 -1.52 7.82
N ALA A 43 -14.08 -1.57 9.01
CA ALA A 43 -13.32 -0.45 9.57
C ALA A 43 -12.05 -0.14 8.76
N ALA A 44 -11.36 -1.16 8.24
CA ALA A 44 -10.20 -0.95 7.36
C ALA A 44 -10.59 -0.20 6.08
N LEU A 45 -11.74 -0.53 5.48
CA LEU A 45 -12.28 0.17 4.32
C LEU A 45 -12.68 1.62 4.66
N GLU A 46 -13.39 1.81 5.77
CA GLU A 46 -13.81 3.13 6.26
C GLU A 46 -12.63 4.07 6.54
N ALA A 47 -11.53 3.53 7.08
CA ALA A 47 -10.30 4.29 7.30
C ALA A 47 -9.74 4.85 5.98
N ARG A 48 -9.76 4.06 4.89
CA ARG A 48 -9.31 4.56 3.58
C ARG A 48 -10.20 5.64 3.02
N ILE A 49 -11.52 5.50 3.16
CA ILE A 49 -12.47 6.53 2.76
C ILE A 49 -12.18 7.83 3.51
N THR A 50 -11.94 7.74 4.82
CA THR A 50 -11.63 8.90 5.70
C THR A 50 -10.31 9.58 5.31
N GLU A 51 -9.33 8.81 4.87
CA GLU A 51 -8.05 9.32 4.32
C GLU A 51 -8.20 9.95 2.91
N GLY A 52 -9.39 9.96 2.33
CA GLY A 52 -9.62 10.42 0.94
C GLY A 52 -9.09 9.45 -0.12
N ARG A 53 -8.85 8.18 0.25
CA ARG A 53 -8.36 7.13 -0.63
C ARG A 53 -9.47 6.15 -1.00
N TYR A 54 -9.24 5.39 -2.08
CA TYR A 54 -10.07 4.24 -2.41
C TYR A 54 -9.75 3.04 -1.52
N GLY A 55 -10.79 2.36 -1.06
CA GLY A 55 -10.66 1.06 -0.39
C GLY A 55 -10.69 -0.07 -1.44
N LEU A 56 -9.67 -0.92 -1.46
CA LEU A 56 -9.61 -2.05 -2.39
C LEU A 56 -9.72 -3.37 -1.64
N ILE A 57 -10.72 -4.15 -2.01
CA ILE A 57 -10.84 -5.58 -1.69
C ILE A 57 -10.22 -6.33 -2.88
N ALA A 58 -8.97 -6.76 -2.73
CA ALA A 58 -8.25 -7.44 -3.80
C ALA A 58 -8.57 -8.93 -3.81
N GLU A 59 -9.10 -9.43 -4.92
CA GLU A 59 -9.60 -10.79 -5.02
C GLU A 59 -8.53 -11.76 -5.55
N ILE A 60 -8.28 -12.83 -4.79
CA ILE A 60 -7.46 -13.97 -5.16
C ILE A 60 -8.39 -15.00 -5.79
N LYS A 61 -8.30 -15.14 -7.12
CA LYS A 61 -9.19 -15.99 -7.93
C LYS A 61 -8.42 -16.72 -9.02
N LYS A 62 -8.46 -18.06 -8.97
CA LYS A 62 -7.79 -18.94 -9.93
C LYS A 62 -8.53 -19.07 -11.25
N ALA A 63 -9.84 -19.33 -11.18
CA ALA A 63 -10.71 -19.50 -12.34
C ALA A 63 -12.08 -18.85 -12.13
N SER A 64 -12.89 -18.77 -13.19
CA SER A 64 -14.31 -18.43 -13.07
C SER A 64 -15.13 -19.13 -14.16
N PRO A 65 -16.46 -19.33 -13.96
CA PRO A 65 -17.33 -19.93 -14.98
C PRO A 65 -17.30 -19.19 -16.32
N SER A 66 -17.19 -17.86 -16.26
CA SER A 66 -17.25 -17.01 -17.46
C SER A 66 -15.95 -16.94 -18.27
N LYS A 67 -14.80 -17.26 -17.66
CA LYS A 67 -13.47 -17.03 -18.25
C LYS A 67 -12.54 -18.24 -18.21
N GLY A 68 -12.95 -19.34 -17.58
CA GLY A 68 -12.08 -20.47 -17.31
C GLY A 68 -10.91 -20.07 -16.40
N LEU A 69 -9.74 -20.64 -16.66
CA LEU A 69 -8.50 -20.36 -15.93
C LEU A 69 -8.05 -18.90 -16.14
N ILE A 70 -7.88 -18.16 -15.05
CA ILE A 70 -7.45 -16.75 -15.06
C ILE A 70 -5.94 -16.66 -14.85
N ARG A 71 -5.41 -17.42 -13.88
CA ARG A 71 -3.98 -17.44 -13.54
C ARG A 71 -3.51 -18.88 -13.34
N ALA A 72 -2.57 -19.33 -14.17
CA ALA A 72 -2.01 -20.67 -14.09
C ALA A 72 -1.02 -20.80 -12.92
N ASP A 73 -0.13 -19.81 -12.77
CA ASP A 73 0.79 -19.69 -11.64
C ASP A 73 0.09 -19.05 -10.44
N PHE A 74 -0.55 -19.89 -9.63
CA PHE A 74 -1.48 -19.49 -8.57
C PHE A 74 -0.92 -19.88 -7.19
N ASP A 75 -0.27 -18.91 -6.55
CA ASP A 75 0.26 -19.02 -5.18
C ASP A 75 -0.39 -17.97 -4.26
N PRO A 76 -1.44 -18.33 -3.50
CA PRO A 76 -2.18 -17.39 -2.65
C PRO A 76 -1.32 -16.60 -1.66
N PRO A 77 -0.32 -17.18 -0.95
CA PRO A 77 0.61 -16.42 -0.11
C PRO A 77 1.35 -15.29 -0.82
N SER A 78 1.96 -15.56 -1.98
CA SER A 78 2.69 -14.51 -2.72
C SER A 78 1.74 -13.46 -3.27
N LEU A 79 0.55 -13.86 -3.73
CA LEU A 79 -0.49 -12.94 -4.20
C LEU A 79 -1.00 -12.02 -3.08
N ALA A 80 -1.21 -12.55 -1.88
CA ALA A 80 -1.61 -11.78 -0.71
C ALA A 80 -0.59 -10.70 -0.34
N ARG A 81 0.71 -11.05 -0.31
CA ARG A 81 1.81 -10.09 -0.07
C ARG A 81 1.91 -9.04 -1.17
N ALA A 82 1.75 -9.46 -2.43
CA ALA A 82 1.77 -8.54 -3.56
C ALA A 82 0.61 -7.54 -3.51
N TYR A 83 -0.59 -7.98 -3.12
CA TYR A 83 -1.73 -7.10 -2.91
C TYR A 83 -1.53 -6.13 -1.75
N GLU A 84 -1.02 -6.60 -0.59
CA GLU A 84 -0.68 -5.74 0.54
C GLU A 84 0.35 -4.67 0.16
N THR A 85 1.45 -5.10 -0.47
CA THR A 85 2.51 -4.22 -1.01
C THR A 85 1.99 -3.28 -2.12
N GLY A 86 0.96 -3.69 -2.82
CA GLY A 86 0.25 -2.93 -3.84
C GLY A 86 -0.69 -1.86 -3.28
N GLY A 87 -0.98 -1.90 -1.99
CA GLY A 87 -1.88 -0.97 -1.30
C GLY A 87 -3.32 -1.43 -1.19
N ALA A 88 -3.61 -2.73 -1.38
CA ALA A 88 -4.92 -3.30 -1.09
C ALA A 88 -5.30 -3.08 0.39
N THR A 89 -6.59 -2.94 0.64
CA THR A 89 -7.14 -2.69 1.98
C THR A 89 -7.61 -3.97 2.65
N CYS A 90 -8.22 -4.86 1.87
CA CYS A 90 -8.67 -6.17 2.28
C CYS A 90 -8.39 -7.19 1.18
N LEU A 91 -8.46 -8.46 1.51
CA LEU A 91 -8.47 -9.55 0.54
C LEU A 91 -9.87 -10.14 0.39
N SER A 92 -10.17 -10.66 -0.79
CA SER A 92 -11.28 -11.57 -1.05
C SER A 92 -10.70 -12.87 -1.57
N VAL A 93 -10.98 -14.01 -0.93
CA VAL A 93 -10.44 -15.30 -1.36
C VAL A 93 -11.59 -16.22 -1.74
N LEU A 94 -11.57 -16.72 -2.98
CA LEU A 94 -12.54 -17.70 -3.45
C LEU A 94 -12.27 -19.05 -2.79
N THR A 95 -13.28 -19.60 -2.11
CA THR A 95 -13.21 -20.94 -1.51
C THR A 95 -14.07 -21.98 -2.23
N ASP A 96 -14.83 -21.56 -3.23
CA ASP A 96 -15.61 -22.48 -4.05
C ASP A 96 -14.71 -23.28 -5.02
N THR A 97 -14.71 -24.60 -4.86
CA THR A 97 -13.91 -25.49 -5.70
C THR A 97 -14.51 -25.76 -7.08
N PRO A 98 -15.81 -26.14 -7.23
CA PRO A 98 -16.34 -26.58 -8.53
C PRO A 98 -16.30 -25.50 -9.62
N TYR A 99 -16.61 -24.24 -9.27
CA TYR A 99 -16.80 -23.17 -10.25
C TYR A 99 -15.61 -22.20 -10.31
N PHE A 100 -14.88 -22.03 -9.21
CA PHE A 100 -13.78 -21.06 -9.12
C PHE A 100 -12.39 -21.68 -8.91
N GLN A 101 -12.33 -23.01 -8.71
CA GLN A 101 -11.11 -23.76 -8.38
C GLN A 101 -10.37 -23.17 -7.16
N GLY A 102 -11.12 -22.64 -6.21
CA GLY A 102 -10.61 -22.20 -4.91
C GLY A 102 -10.72 -23.30 -3.85
N SER A 103 -10.16 -23.01 -2.69
CA SER A 103 -10.15 -23.92 -1.54
C SER A 103 -10.08 -23.16 -0.21
N ASP A 104 -10.48 -23.81 0.87
CA ASP A 104 -10.32 -23.28 2.23
C ASP A 104 -8.83 -23.08 2.59
N ASP A 105 -7.94 -23.92 2.03
CA ASP A 105 -6.48 -23.80 2.22
C ASP A 105 -5.93 -22.51 1.59
N ASP A 106 -6.48 -22.07 0.46
CA ASP A 106 -6.09 -20.80 -0.16
C ASP A 106 -6.38 -19.61 0.77
N LEU A 107 -7.51 -19.64 1.48
CA LEU A 107 -7.89 -18.60 2.45
C LEU A 107 -6.93 -18.59 3.64
N LEU A 108 -6.67 -19.77 4.23
CA LEU A 108 -5.74 -19.91 5.35
C LEU A 108 -4.34 -19.41 4.98
N ALA A 109 -3.83 -19.85 3.83
CA ALA A 109 -2.50 -19.53 3.34
C ALA A 109 -2.35 -18.04 3.00
N ALA A 110 -3.33 -17.44 2.30
CA ALA A 110 -3.33 -16.02 1.98
C ALA A 110 -3.41 -15.14 3.25
N ARG A 111 -4.28 -15.51 4.19
CA ARG A 111 -4.42 -14.77 5.45
C ARG A 111 -3.15 -14.80 6.29
N ALA A 112 -2.48 -15.95 6.36
CA ALA A 112 -1.23 -16.11 7.11
C ALA A 112 -0.07 -15.30 6.51
N ALA A 113 -0.13 -14.96 5.22
CA ALA A 113 0.96 -14.31 4.51
C ALA A 113 0.95 -12.76 4.58
N CYS A 114 -0.11 -12.14 5.09
CA CYS A 114 -0.28 -10.68 5.16
C CYS A 114 -1.08 -10.24 6.40
N HIS A 115 -1.24 -8.94 6.60
CA HIS A 115 -1.98 -8.35 7.72
C HIS A 115 -3.38 -7.85 7.33
N LEU A 116 -3.77 -7.97 6.07
CA LEU A 116 -5.06 -7.50 5.57
C LEU A 116 -6.23 -8.34 6.13
N PRO A 117 -7.40 -7.73 6.43
CA PRO A 117 -8.64 -8.45 6.67
C PRO A 117 -9.06 -9.27 5.44
N VAL A 118 -9.67 -10.44 5.65
CA VAL A 118 -10.00 -11.40 4.58
C VAL A 118 -11.49 -11.71 4.52
N LEU A 119 -12.09 -11.49 3.35
CA LEU A 119 -13.42 -11.95 2.98
C LEU A 119 -13.36 -13.39 2.45
N ARG A 120 -14.18 -14.30 3.01
CA ARG A 120 -14.47 -15.58 2.36
C ARG A 120 -15.49 -15.34 1.24
N LYS A 121 -15.05 -15.42 -0.01
CA LYS A 121 -15.91 -15.29 -1.18
C LYS A 121 -16.40 -16.68 -1.58
N ASP A 122 -17.65 -16.97 -1.25
CA ASP A 122 -18.33 -18.22 -1.57
C ASP A 122 -19.85 -18.00 -1.58
N PHE A 123 -20.60 -19.00 -2.03
CA PHE A 123 -22.05 -19.06 -1.90
C PHE A 123 -22.38 -19.55 -0.48
N ILE A 124 -22.59 -18.61 0.44
CA ILE A 124 -22.98 -18.89 1.82
C ILE A 124 -24.50 -19.07 1.87
N LEU A 125 -24.96 -20.30 2.10
CA LEU A 125 -26.38 -20.70 2.04
C LEU A 125 -26.86 -21.41 3.31
N ASP A 126 -25.99 -21.63 4.31
CA ASP A 126 -26.32 -22.32 5.57
C ASP A 126 -25.48 -21.71 6.71
N PRO A 127 -26.04 -21.51 7.92
CA PRO A 127 -25.31 -21.00 9.09
C PRO A 127 -24.04 -21.77 9.45
N TYR A 128 -23.99 -23.07 9.10
CA TYR A 128 -22.79 -23.88 9.21
C TYR A 128 -21.58 -23.25 8.50
N GLN A 129 -21.79 -22.70 7.30
CA GLN A 129 -20.72 -22.06 6.53
C GLN A 129 -20.26 -20.76 7.18
N VAL A 130 -21.13 -20.05 7.90
CA VAL A 130 -20.76 -18.83 8.65
C VAL A 130 -19.81 -19.19 9.79
N LEU A 131 -20.16 -20.20 10.59
CA LEU A 131 -19.29 -20.73 11.64
C LEU A 131 -17.97 -21.26 11.07
N GLU A 132 -18.04 -22.03 9.98
CA GLU A 132 -16.86 -22.55 9.29
C GLU A 132 -15.94 -21.41 8.82
N SER A 133 -16.50 -20.33 8.27
CA SER A 133 -15.75 -19.15 7.84
C SER A 133 -14.98 -18.52 8.99
N ARG A 134 -15.61 -18.38 10.16
CA ARG A 134 -14.96 -17.86 11.37
C ARG A 134 -13.82 -18.75 11.84
N VAL A 135 -14.01 -20.07 11.82
CA VAL A 135 -12.98 -21.06 12.20
C VAL A 135 -11.79 -21.02 11.24
N LEU A 136 -12.04 -20.85 9.94
CA LEU A 136 -10.99 -20.66 8.92
C LEU A 136 -10.25 -19.31 9.06
N GLY A 137 -10.74 -18.41 9.93
CA GLY A 137 -10.15 -17.10 10.15
C GLY A 137 -10.61 -16.03 9.17
N ALA A 138 -11.69 -16.25 8.42
CA ALA A 138 -12.31 -15.16 7.68
C ALA A 138 -12.73 -14.05 8.65
N ASP A 139 -12.61 -12.81 8.19
CA ASP A 139 -13.00 -11.61 8.93
C ASP A 139 -14.34 -11.04 8.40
N CYS A 140 -14.70 -11.43 7.18
CA CYS A 140 -15.94 -11.03 6.50
C CYS A 140 -16.50 -12.19 5.67
N ILE A 141 -17.83 -12.22 5.49
CA ILE A 141 -18.51 -13.17 4.60
C ILE A 141 -19.33 -12.44 3.53
N LEU A 142 -19.64 -13.14 2.45
CA LEU A 142 -20.51 -12.67 1.37
C LEU A 142 -21.93 -13.22 1.54
N LEU A 143 -22.94 -12.37 1.46
CA LEU A 143 -24.34 -12.76 1.29
C LEU A 143 -24.85 -12.24 -0.06
N ILE A 144 -25.31 -13.15 -0.92
CA ILE A 144 -25.78 -12.79 -2.26
C ILE A 144 -27.31 -12.76 -2.26
N MET A 145 -27.91 -11.58 -2.38
CA MET A 145 -29.37 -11.44 -2.29
C MET A 145 -30.12 -12.16 -3.42
N ALA A 146 -29.48 -12.36 -4.57
CA ALA A 146 -30.01 -13.18 -5.66
C ALA A 146 -30.11 -14.68 -5.33
N ALA A 147 -29.35 -15.17 -4.34
CA ALA A 147 -29.25 -16.58 -3.97
C ALA A 147 -30.03 -16.94 -2.69
N LEU A 148 -30.50 -15.93 -1.95
CA LEU A 148 -31.09 -16.07 -0.62
C LEU A 148 -32.48 -15.45 -0.59
N ASP A 149 -33.40 -16.05 0.16
CA ASP A 149 -34.62 -15.36 0.57
C ASP A 149 -34.39 -14.42 1.78
N ASP A 150 -35.41 -13.65 2.18
CA ASP A 150 -35.31 -12.70 3.29
C ASP A 150 -35.16 -13.37 4.66
N GLY A 151 -35.58 -14.63 4.81
CA GLY A 151 -35.41 -15.43 6.02
C GLY A 151 -33.98 -15.91 6.14
N GLU A 152 -33.49 -16.59 5.09
CA GLU A 152 -32.11 -17.09 4.98
C GLU A 152 -31.10 -15.95 5.17
N ALA A 153 -31.26 -14.82 4.47
CA ALA A 153 -30.34 -13.70 4.56
C ALA A 153 -30.27 -13.11 5.99
N ARG A 154 -31.41 -13.04 6.70
CA ARG A 154 -31.47 -12.55 8.09
C ARG A 154 -30.80 -13.54 9.04
N GLU A 155 -31.05 -14.83 8.88
CA GLU A 155 -30.44 -15.88 9.71
C GLU A 155 -28.92 -15.88 9.56
N LEU A 156 -28.41 -15.81 8.33
CA LEU A 156 -26.97 -15.79 8.05
C LEU A 156 -26.30 -14.50 8.56
N ALA A 157 -26.95 -13.34 8.39
CA ALA A 157 -26.45 -12.08 8.92
C ALA A 157 -26.41 -12.07 10.47
N ALA A 158 -27.43 -12.64 11.12
CA ALA A 158 -27.46 -12.78 12.58
C ALA A 158 -26.34 -13.72 13.08
N ALA A 159 -26.15 -14.87 12.42
CA ALA A 159 -25.06 -15.79 12.75
C ALA A 159 -23.67 -15.13 12.58
N ALA A 160 -23.50 -14.29 11.55
CA ALA A 160 -22.25 -13.55 11.34
C ALA A 160 -22.01 -12.52 12.46
N ALA A 161 -23.06 -11.78 12.84
CA ALA A 161 -23.00 -10.82 13.94
C ALA A 161 -22.65 -11.48 15.29
N GLU A 162 -23.23 -12.63 15.61
CA GLU A 162 -22.90 -13.41 16.81
C GLU A 162 -21.42 -13.82 16.87
N LEU A 163 -20.81 -14.05 15.70
CA LEU A 163 -19.41 -14.46 15.56
C LEU A 163 -18.46 -13.27 15.36
N GLY A 164 -18.99 -12.04 15.30
CA GLY A 164 -18.23 -10.81 15.06
C GLY A 164 -17.74 -10.61 13.62
N LEU A 165 -18.24 -11.40 12.67
CA LEU A 165 -17.88 -11.29 11.25
C LEU A 165 -18.55 -10.07 10.62
N ASP A 166 -17.80 -9.33 9.81
CA ASP A 166 -18.40 -8.36 8.90
C ASP A 166 -19.16 -9.08 7.77
N VAL A 167 -20.13 -8.40 7.16
CA VAL A 167 -20.96 -8.95 6.08
C VAL A 167 -20.97 -7.99 4.90
N LEU A 168 -20.52 -8.48 3.75
CA LEU A 168 -20.71 -7.84 2.44
C LEU A 168 -21.98 -8.39 1.79
N VAL A 169 -23.01 -7.55 1.67
CA VAL A 169 -24.28 -7.94 1.04
C VAL A 169 -24.26 -7.54 -0.43
N GLU A 170 -24.20 -8.53 -1.31
CA GLU A 170 -24.14 -8.38 -2.76
C GLU A 170 -25.54 -8.24 -3.38
N VAL A 171 -25.73 -7.20 -4.19
CA VAL A 171 -26.97 -6.86 -4.89
C VAL A 171 -26.71 -6.54 -6.36
N HIS A 172 -27.73 -6.75 -7.19
CA HIS A 172 -27.67 -6.53 -8.65
C HIS A 172 -28.72 -5.53 -9.15
N ASP A 173 -29.75 -5.26 -8.35
CA ASP A 173 -30.82 -4.34 -8.72
C ASP A 173 -31.43 -3.67 -7.49
N ARG A 174 -32.42 -2.80 -7.74
CA ARG A 174 -33.13 -2.07 -6.69
C ARG A 174 -33.93 -2.99 -5.76
N ALA A 175 -34.53 -4.06 -6.27
CA ALA A 175 -35.34 -4.95 -5.44
C ALA A 175 -34.45 -5.73 -4.46
N GLU A 176 -33.29 -6.18 -4.92
CA GLU A 176 -32.26 -6.78 -4.05
C GLU A 176 -31.72 -5.78 -3.03
N LEU A 177 -31.48 -4.52 -3.43
CA LEU A 177 -31.09 -3.46 -2.50
C LEU A 177 -32.14 -3.23 -1.41
N ASP A 178 -33.41 -3.09 -1.77
CA ASP A 178 -34.50 -2.86 -0.81
C ASP A 178 -34.60 -3.98 0.24
N ARG A 179 -34.26 -5.22 -0.16
CA ARG A 179 -34.16 -6.37 0.75
C ARG A 179 -32.90 -6.32 1.60
N ALA A 180 -31.75 -6.02 0.99
CA ALA A 180 -30.46 -5.88 1.69
C ALA A 180 -30.48 -4.80 2.78
N LEU A 181 -31.17 -3.68 2.54
CA LEU A 181 -31.26 -2.57 3.49
C LEU A 181 -32.03 -2.92 4.78
N ARG A 182 -32.77 -4.03 4.80
CA ARG A 182 -33.43 -4.57 6.01
C ARG A 182 -32.44 -5.30 6.93
N LEU A 183 -31.23 -5.58 6.45
CA LEU A 183 -30.15 -6.18 7.24
C LEU A 183 -29.34 -5.08 7.93
N GLU A 184 -28.76 -5.40 9.07
CA GLU A 184 -27.85 -4.51 9.80
C GLU A 184 -26.41 -4.52 9.24
N ALA A 185 -26.24 -4.88 7.96
CA ALA A 185 -24.92 -4.99 7.33
C ALA A 185 -24.39 -3.62 6.86
N ARG A 186 -23.14 -3.28 7.23
CA ARG A 186 -22.53 -1.99 6.87
C ARG A 186 -22.10 -1.91 5.41
N LEU A 187 -21.76 -3.04 4.79
CA LEU A 187 -21.18 -3.12 3.45
C LEU A 187 -22.24 -3.57 2.43
N ILE A 188 -22.45 -2.78 1.38
CA ILE A 188 -23.31 -3.12 0.25
C ILE A 188 -22.43 -3.26 -0.99
N GLY A 189 -22.34 -4.48 -1.52
CA GLY A 189 -21.67 -4.81 -2.76
C GLY A 189 -22.61 -4.67 -3.94
N ILE A 190 -22.29 -3.85 -4.93
CA ILE A 190 -23.07 -3.73 -6.16
C ILE A 190 -22.31 -4.43 -7.28
N ASN A 191 -22.83 -5.59 -7.68
CA ASN A 191 -22.18 -6.42 -8.68
C ASN A 191 -22.63 -6.06 -10.08
N ASN A 192 -21.71 -5.45 -10.84
CA ASN A 192 -21.97 -5.05 -12.22
C ASN A 192 -22.09 -6.23 -13.19
N ARG A 193 -21.83 -7.47 -12.74
CA ARG A 193 -22.02 -8.68 -13.54
C ARG A 193 -23.39 -9.27 -13.27
N ASN A 194 -24.22 -9.33 -14.29
CA ASN A 194 -25.48 -10.05 -14.20
C ASN A 194 -25.20 -11.57 -14.16
N LEU A 195 -25.57 -12.27 -13.08
CA LEU A 195 -25.28 -13.69 -12.89
C LEU A 195 -26.05 -14.63 -13.84
N LYS A 196 -27.16 -14.16 -14.44
CA LYS A 196 -27.96 -14.95 -15.41
C LYS A 196 -27.39 -14.89 -16.82
N THR A 197 -26.84 -13.74 -17.22
CA THR A 197 -26.33 -13.50 -18.58
C THR A 197 -24.81 -13.40 -18.67
N LEU A 198 -24.13 -13.30 -17.52
CA LEU A 198 -22.69 -13.05 -17.35
C LEU A 198 -22.18 -11.73 -17.94
N LYS A 199 -23.07 -10.89 -18.50
CA LYS A 199 -22.75 -9.56 -19.03
C LYS A 199 -22.37 -8.63 -17.87
N VAL A 200 -21.32 -7.85 -18.10
CA VAL A 200 -20.86 -6.82 -17.18
C VAL A 200 -21.29 -5.46 -17.68
N ASP A 201 -21.90 -4.66 -16.82
CA ASP A 201 -22.36 -3.31 -17.11
C ASP A 201 -22.25 -2.41 -15.86
N LEU A 202 -21.32 -1.45 -15.90
CA LEU A 202 -21.11 -0.48 -14.82
C LEU A 202 -22.34 0.42 -14.58
N HIS A 203 -23.28 0.48 -15.53
CA HIS A 203 -24.54 1.18 -15.34
C HIS A 203 -25.36 0.61 -14.18
N THR A 204 -25.14 -0.67 -13.83
CA THR A 204 -25.76 -1.30 -12.66
C THR A 204 -25.43 -0.52 -11.38
N ALA A 205 -24.15 -0.30 -11.10
CA ALA A 205 -23.71 0.50 -9.96
C ALA A 205 -24.15 1.97 -10.07
N GLU A 206 -24.12 2.57 -11.26
CA GLU A 206 -24.61 3.95 -11.44
C GLU A 206 -26.10 4.11 -11.11
N SER A 207 -26.89 3.07 -11.34
CA SER A 207 -28.33 3.06 -11.06
C SER A 207 -28.66 2.78 -9.60
N VAL A 208 -27.90 1.89 -8.96
CA VAL A 208 -28.18 1.37 -7.62
C VAL A 208 -27.47 2.16 -6.52
N ALA A 209 -26.23 2.59 -6.72
CA ALA A 209 -25.42 3.28 -5.70
C ALA A 209 -26.08 4.56 -5.15
N PRO A 210 -26.71 5.44 -5.97
CA PRO A 210 -27.38 6.63 -5.46
C PRO A 210 -28.59 6.35 -4.56
N LEU A 211 -29.11 5.13 -4.56
CA LEU A 211 -30.24 4.70 -3.74
C LEU A 211 -29.80 4.18 -2.36
N VAL A 212 -28.49 3.93 -2.16
CA VAL A 212 -27.96 3.45 -0.89
C VAL A 212 -27.96 4.61 0.13
N PRO A 213 -28.57 4.44 1.32
CA PRO A 213 -28.62 5.50 2.30
C PRO A 213 -27.23 5.81 2.89
N PRO A 214 -27.00 7.04 3.37
CA PRO A 214 -25.78 7.39 4.09
C PRO A 214 -25.51 6.45 5.28
N GLY A 215 -24.23 6.25 5.61
CA GLY A 215 -23.80 5.37 6.70
C GLY A 215 -23.55 3.91 6.27
N ARG A 216 -23.87 3.55 5.03
CA ARG A 216 -23.41 2.30 4.40
C ARG A 216 -22.15 2.55 3.57
N ILE A 217 -21.28 1.56 3.51
CA ILE A 217 -20.10 1.56 2.64
C ILE A 217 -20.47 0.84 1.35
N ILE A 218 -20.38 1.55 0.23
CA ILE A 218 -20.69 1.00 -1.10
C ILE A 218 -19.41 0.41 -1.71
N VAL A 219 -19.48 -0.86 -2.10
CA VAL A 219 -18.42 -1.60 -2.79
C VAL A 219 -18.84 -1.85 -4.24
N GLY A 220 -18.15 -1.29 -5.21
CA GLY A 220 -18.37 -1.62 -6.63
C GLY A 220 -17.66 -2.92 -7.00
N GLU A 221 -18.36 -3.87 -7.61
CA GLU A 221 -17.79 -5.17 -8.01
C GLU A 221 -17.94 -5.44 -9.51
N SER A 222 -17.00 -6.21 -10.06
CA SER A 222 -16.95 -6.62 -11.48
C SER A 222 -16.74 -5.48 -12.48
N GLY A 223 -15.96 -5.74 -13.54
CA GLY A 223 -15.80 -4.82 -14.68
C GLY A 223 -14.80 -3.67 -14.48
N LEU A 224 -14.03 -3.70 -13.39
CA LEU A 224 -13.07 -2.66 -13.04
C LEU A 224 -11.67 -3.07 -13.52
N ASN A 225 -11.18 -2.41 -14.56
CA ASN A 225 -9.93 -2.76 -15.24
C ASN A 225 -8.88 -1.65 -15.12
N GLU A 226 -9.31 -0.39 -15.08
CA GLU A 226 -8.43 0.77 -15.05
C GLU A 226 -8.86 1.81 -14.01
N PRO A 227 -7.97 2.74 -13.61
CA PRO A 227 -8.30 3.77 -12.62
C PRO A 227 -9.55 4.59 -12.97
N ALA A 228 -9.80 4.82 -14.26
CA ALA A 228 -10.97 5.56 -14.73
C ALA A 228 -12.30 4.85 -14.39
N ASP A 229 -12.31 3.51 -14.32
CA ASP A 229 -13.49 2.75 -13.89
C ASP A 229 -13.80 3.00 -12.41
N LEU A 230 -12.75 3.09 -11.58
CA LEU A 230 -12.90 3.42 -10.16
C LEU A 230 -13.41 4.85 -9.97
N ASP A 231 -12.84 5.80 -10.71
CA ASP A 231 -13.25 7.20 -10.69
C ASP A 231 -14.72 7.36 -11.13
N ARG A 232 -15.14 6.59 -12.14
CA ARG A 232 -16.52 6.56 -12.63
C ARG A 232 -17.50 6.10 -11.54
N LEU A 233 -17.20 4.99 -10.86
CA LEU A 233 -18.06 4.50 -9.78
C LEU A 233 -17.96 5.36 -8.51
N ALA A 234 -16.81 6.00 -8.27
CA ALA A 234 -16.67 6.99 -7.22
C ALA A 234 -17.60 8.20 -7.47
N ALA A 235 -17.80 8.64 -8.71
CA ALA A 235 -18.72 9.75 -8.99
C ALA A 235 -20.16 9.50 -8.49
N VAL A 236 -20.58 8.24 -8.34
CA VAL A 236 -21.91 7.83 -7.84
C VAL A 236 -21.92 7.32 -6.40
N GLY A 237 -20.81 7.48 -5.66
CA GLY A 237 -20.73 7.21 -4.22
C GLY A 237 -19.96 5.94 -3.82
N ALA A 238 -19.61 5.06 -4.77
CA ALA A 238 -18.79 3.88 -4.46
C ALA A 238 -17.33 4.27 -4.24
N ARG A 239 -16.86 4.24 -2.98
CA ARG A 239 -15.45 4.54 -2.63
C ARG A 239 -14.63 3.28 -2.33
N CYS A 240 -15.28 2.13 -2.32
CA CYS A 240 -14.63 0.83 -2.17
C CYS A 240 -14.90 -0.04 -3.39
N PHE A 241 -13.97 -0.93 -3.70
CA PHE A 241 -14.00 -1.73 -4.92
C PHE A 241 -13.53 -3.15 -4.66
N LEU A 242 -14.19 -4.13 -5.28
CA LEU A 242 -13.74 -5.51 -5.32
C LEU A 242 -13.23 -5.84 -6.71
N VAL A 243 -11.93 -6.11 -6.82
CA VAL A 243 -11.25 -6.31 -8.10
C VAL A 243 -10.41 -7.58 -8.07
N GLY A 244 -10.63 -8.46 -9.04
CA GLY A 244 -9.94 -9.74 -9.16
C GLY A 244 -9.36 -9.99 -10.53
N GLU A 245 -10.22 -10.14 -11.55
CA GLU A 245 -9.81 -10.64 -12.87
C GLU A 245 -8.68 -9.82 -13.52
N SER A 246 -8.80 -8.49 -13.55
CA SER A 246 -7.82 -7.59 -14.15
C SER A 246 -6.45 -7.67 -13.46
N LEU A 247 -6.43 -7.76 -12.12
CA LEU A 247 -5.21 -7.86 -11.32
C LEU A 247 -4.58 -9.25 -11.40
N MET A 248 -5.39 -10.32 -11.38
CA MET A 248 -4.89 -11.70 -11.46
C MET A 248 -4.24 -12.05 -12.80
N ARG A 249 -4.62 -11.37 -13.87
CA ARG A 249 -3.98 -11.48 -15.20
C ARG A 249 -2.66 -10.72 -15.31
N ALA A 250 -2.36 -9.82 -14.37
CA ALA A 250 -1.12 -9.04 -14.41
C ALA A 250 0.10 -9.91 -14.05
N GLY A 251 1.20 -9.70 -14.77
CA GLY A 251 2.49 -10.32 -14.44
C GLY A 251 3.00 -9.85 -13.08
N ASP A 252 3.03 -8.53 -12.86
CA ASP A 252 3.33 -7.92 -11.56
C ASP A 252 2.03 -7.39 -10.90
N VAL A 253 1.53 -8.16 -9.93
CA VAL A 253 0.29 -7.87 -9.22
C VAL A 253 0.42 -6.64 -8.32
N ALA A 254 1.57 -6.44 -7.68
CA ALA A 254 1.79 -5.29 -6.80
C ALA A 254 1.78 -3.98 -7.60
N ALA A 255 2.50 -3.95 -8.73
CA ALA A 255 2.52 -2.79 -9.62
C ALA A 255 1.15 -2.53 -10.27
N ALA A 256 0.44 -3.57 -10.68
CA ALA A 256 -0.93 -3.43 -11.22
C ALA A 256 -1.89 -2.84 -10.16
N THR A 257 -1.80 -3.29 -8.92
CA THR A 257 -2.61 -2.80 -7.80
C THR A 257 -2.32 -1.34 -7.49
N ARG A 258 -1.04 -0.92 -7.41
CA ARG A 258 -0.67 0.49 -7.20
C ARG A 258 -1.18 1.38 -8.33
N ARG A 259 -1.03 0.93 -9.58
CA ARG A 259 -1.49 1.66 -10.76
C ARG A 259 -3.00 1.86 -10.71
N LEU A 260 -3.76 0.80 -10.41
CA LEU A 260 -5.21 0.85 -10.28
C LEU A 260 -5.65 1.88 -9.22
N LEU A 261 -4.91 1.93 -8.10
CA LEU A 261 -5.16 2.86 -6.99
C LEU A 261 -4.52 4.25 -7.15
N ARG A 262 -3.82 4.52 -8.26
CA ARG A 262 -3.03 5.75 -8.48
C ARG A 262 -2.03 6.05 -7.35
N LEU A 263 -1.46 5.02 -6.73
CA LEU A 263 -0.42 5.16 -5.71
C LEU A 263 0.94 5.40 -6.38
N PRO A 264 1.82 6.26 -5.81
CA PRO A 264 3.15 6.49 -6.36
C PRO A 264 4.00 5.21 -6.35
N ASP A 265 4.86 5.07 -7.36
CA ASP A 265 5.79 3.94 -7.44
C ASP A 265 6.83 4.03 -6.31
N LEU A 266 6.98 2.94 -5.56
CA LEU A 266 8.06 2.78 -4.57
C LEU A 266 9.36 2.55 -5.33
N SER A 267 10.09 3.63 -5.61
CA SER A 267 11.30 3.55 -6.44
C SER A 267 12.47 2.81 -5.79
N HIS A 268 12.44 2.51 -4.48
CA HIS A 268 13.58 1.93 -3.73
C HIS A 268 13.24 0.60 -3.07
N VAL A 269 12.17 -0.07 -3.52
CA VAL A 269 11.66 -1.29 -2.91
C VAL A 269 11.39 -2.33 -4.00
N ASP A 270 11.87 -3.55 -3.83
CA ASP A 270 11.59 -4.66 -4.74
C ASP A 270 10.16 -5.21 -4.58
N THR A 271 9.80 -6.21 -5.39
CA THR A 271 8.48 -6.87 -5.37
C THR A 271 8.18 -7.61 -4.06
N GLU A 272 9.18 -7.82 -3.20
CA GLU A 272 9.08 -8.47 -1.90
C GLU A 272 9.13 -7.47 -0.73
N GLY A 273 9.14 -6.16 -1.00
CA GLY A 273 9.20 -5.15 0.05
C GLY A 273 10.61 -4.85 0.57
N ARG A 274 11.66 -5.43 -0.03
CA ARG A 274 13.05 -5.21 0.40
C ARG A 274 13.65 -4.01 -0.30
N ALA A 275 14.50 -3.29 0.43
CA ALA A 275 15.18 -2.12 -0.09
C ALA A 275 16.11 -2.51 -1.27
N ARG A 276 15.91 -1.90 -2.43
CA ARG A 276 16.69 -2.17 -3.66
C ARG A 276 17.23 -0.86 -4.25
N MET A 277 18.49 -0.90 -4.69
CA MET A 277 19.11 0.20 -5.42
C MET A 277 18.44 0.41 -6.79
N VAL A 278 18.17 1.67 -7.14
CA VAL A 278 17.59 2.06 -8.43
C VAL A 278 18.58 1.74 -9.56
N ASP A 279 18.19 0.91 -10.51
CA ASP A 279 18.99 0.69 -11.71
C ASP A 279 19.04 1.96 -12.59
N VAL A 280 20.25 2.34 -12.98
CA VAL A 280 20.52 3.52 -13.82
C VAL A 280 21.17 3.17 -15.16
N SER A 281 21.23 1.88 -15.51
CA SER A 281 21.93 1.37 -16.70
C SER A 281 21.41 1.98 -18.01
N ASP A 282 20.11 2.20 -18.13
CA ASP A 282 19.49 2.76 -19.36
C ASP A 282 19.41 4.30 -19.38
N LYS A 283 19.96 4.98 -18.37
CA LYS A 283 19.93 6.45 -18.29
C LYS A 283 21.14 7.03 -19.02
N GLY A 284 20.90 8.01 -19.90
CA GLY A 284 21.97 8.78 -20.54
C GLY A 284 22.77 9.61 -19.54
N GLU A 285 24.07 9.75 -19.79
CA GLU A 285 24.95 10.60 -18.99
C GLU A 285 24.67 12.08 -19.26
N THR A 286 24.60 12.87 -18.20
CA THR A 286 24.30 14.30 -18.23
C THR A 286 25.19 15.01 -17.21
N ASP A 287 25.49 16.28 -17.43
CA ASP A 287 26.17 17.09 -16.41
C ASP A 287 25.23 17.29 -15.22
N ARG A 288 25.74 16.99 -14.03
CA ARG A 288 25.01 17.06 -12.76
C ARG A 288 25.73 17.99 -11.82
N ILE A 289 24.96 18.89 -11.22
CA ILE A 289 25.45 19.83 -10.22
C ILE A 289 24.48 19.81 -9.06
N ALA A 290 25.00 19.73 -7.84
CA ALA A 290 24.23 19.96 -6.64
C ALA A 290 24.99 20.89 -5.70
N VAL A 291 24.25 21.78 -5.04
CA VAL A 291 24.73 22.71 -4.02
C VAL A 291 23.93 22.47 -2.76
N ALA A 292 24.59 22.19 -1.65
CA ALA A 292 23.98 22.04 -0.34
C ALA A 292 24.54 23.07 0.64
N GLY A 293 23.72 23.50 1.58
CA GLY A 293 24.08 24.44 2.64
C GLY A 293 23.96 23.80 4.01
N ALA A 294 24.71 24.32 4.98
CA ALA A 294 24.53 24.09 6.41
C ALA A 294 25.04 25.29 7.20
N ARG A 295 24.61 25.45 8.45
CA ARG A 295 25.08 26.48 9.37
C ARG A 295 25.49 25.86 10.70
N VAL A 296 26.63 26.30 11.25
CA VAL A 296 27.02 26.00 12.64
C VAL A 296 26.87 27.26 13.47
N GLN A 297 25.85 27.30 14.31
CA GLN A 297 25.61 28.36 15.28
C GLN A 297 26.51 28.15 16.51
N MET A 298 27.13 29.22 17.02
CA MET A 298 28.05 29.16 18.16
C MET A 298 28.02 30.46 18.97
N GLN A 299 28.72 30.48 20.11
CA GLN A 299 28.93 31.71 20.88
C GLN A 299 29.81 32.71 20.10
N PRO A 300 29.58 34.03 20.23
CA PRO A 300 30.38 35.05 19.55
C PRO A 300 31.89 34.92 19.83
N GLU A 301 32.27 34.61 21.07
CA GLU A 301 33.66 34.40 21.47
C GLU A 301 34.30 33.20 20.73
N THR A 302 33.53 32.14 20.50
CA THR A 302 34.02 30.96 19.76
C THR A 302 34.29 31.30 18.31
N LEU A 303 33.38 32.07 17.68
CA LEU A 303 33.59 32.52 16.31
C LEU A 303 34.81 33.43 16.19
N ALA A 304 34.98 34.38 17.12
CA ALA A 304 36.14 35.27 17.15
C ALA A 304 37.46 34.49 17.27
N ARG A 305 37.50 33.42 18.07
CA ARG A 305 38.68 32.54 18.18
C ARG A 305 38.94 31.72 16.92
N ILE A 306 37.90 31.33 16.19
CA ILE A 306 38.05 30.69 14.86
C ILE A 306 38.68 31.69 13.89
N GLU A 307 38.17 32.93 13.82
CA GLU A 307 38.70 33.98 12.93
C GLU A 307 40.15 34.36 13.26
N ALA A 308 40.50 34.38 14.54
CA ALA A 308 41.85 34.66 15.01
C ALA A 308 42.81 33.45 14.86
N GLY A 309 42.30 32.25 14.54
CA GLY A 309 43.11 31.02 14.45
C GLY A 309 43.60 30.51 15.82
N GLU A 310 42.89 30.82 16.90
CA GLU A 310 43.28 30.53 18.30
C GLU A 310 42.67 29.25 18.86
N ILE A 311 42.21 28.36 17.98
CA ILE A 311 41.67 27.05 18.34
C ILE A 311 42.81 26.06 18.50
N ALA A 312 42.89 25.43 19.68
CA ALA A 312 44.00 24.54 20.06
C ALA A 312 44.20 23.35 19.10
N LYS A 313 43.15 22.92 18.40
CA LYS A 313 43.19 21.82 17.43
C LYS A 313 43.69 22.24 16.03
N GLY A 314 43.96 23.53 15.80
CA GLY A 314 44.46 24.07 14.54
C GLY A 314 43.40 24.81 13.72
N ASP A 315 43.67 24.99 12.42
CA ASP A 315 42.78 25.71 11.50
C ASP A 315 41.47 24.95 11.29
N VAL A 316 40.40 25.48 11.89
CA VAL A 316 39.06 24.89 11.86
C VAL A 316 38.48 24.90 10.46
N LEU A 317 38.60 26.01 9.72
CA LEU A 317 37.97 26.16 8.42
C LEU A 317 38.66 25.29 7.37
N ALA A 318 39.99 25.23 7.38
CA ALA A 318 40.74 24.35 6.48
C ALA A 318 40.46 22.87 6.77
N THR A 319 40.44 22.48 8.05
CA THR A 319 40.17 21.10 8.46
C THR A 319 38.75 20.68 8.07
N ALA A 320 37.74 21.50 8.34
CA ALA A 320 36.35 21.25 7.98
C ALA A 320 36.15 21.16 6.46
N ARG A 321 36.86 22.00 5.69
CA ARG A 321 36.84 21.96 4.22
C ARG A 321 37.34 20.62 3.68
N LEU A 322 38.49 20.16 4.16
CA LEU A 322 39.06 18.88 3.76
C LEU A 322 38.14 17.72 4.15
N ALA A 323 37.58 17.74 5.35
CA ALA A 323 36.64 16.73 5.82
C ALA A 323 35.40 16.65 4.92
N GLY A 324 34.81 17.77 4.54
CA GLY A 324 33.68 17.82 3.60
C GLY A 324 34.04 17.25 2.22
N ILE A 325 35.21 17.61 1.67
CA ILE A 325 35.68 17.08 0.37
C ILE A 325 35.87 15.56 0.42
N MET A 326 36.46 15.05 1.50
CA MET A 326 36.65 13.61 1.70
C MET A 326 35.32 12.88 1.84
N ALA A 327 34.37 13.48 2.57
CA ALA A 327 33.06 12.89 2.81
C ALA A 327 32.24 12.74 1.53
N ALA A 328 32.20 13.76 0.67
CA ALA A 328 31.52 13.67 -0.63
C ALA A 328 31.97 12.44 -1.44
N LYS A 329 33.29 12.19 -1.48
CA LYS A 329 33.88 11.06 -2.22
C LYS A 329 33.53 9.68 -1.64
N ARG A 330 33.06 9.63 -0.39
CA ARG A 330 32.74 8.41 0.35
C ARG A 330 31.25 8.28 0.66
N THR A 331 30.39 9.07 0.01
CA THR A 331 28.95 9.10 0.28
C THR A 331 28.32 7.71 0.18
N ALA A 332 28.67 6.92 -0.83
CA ALA A 332 28.15 5.56 -1.01
C ALA A 332 28.61 4.55 0.07
N GLU A 333 29.67 4.85 0.82
CA GLU A 333 30.09 4.04 1.97
C GLU A 333 29.27 4.37 3.22
N LEU A 334 28.71 5.58 3.29
CA LEU A 334 28.03 6.13 4.47
C LEU A 334 26.51 6.05 4.36
N ILE A 335 25.97 6.26 3.16
CA ILE A 335 24.53 6.31 2.89
C ILE A 335 24.12 5.06 2.11
N PRO A 336 23.29 4.17 2.69
CA PRO A 336 22.80 2.99 2.00
C PRO A 336 22.12 3.34 0.68
N LEU A 337 22.27 2.46 -0.32
CA LEU A 337 21.65 2.56 -1.65
C LEU A 337 22.08 3.76 -2.50
N CYS A 338 23.04 4.58 -2.04
CA CYS A 338 23.73 5.54 -2.90
C CYS A 338 24.68 4.81 -3.86
N HIS A 339 24.76 5.30 -5.10
CA HIS A 339 25.72 4.77 -6.07
C HIS A 339 27.10 5.37 -5.81
N PRO A 340 28.19 4.63 -6.01
CA PRO A 340 29.52 5.24 -6.06
C PRO A 340 29.62 6.16 -7.26
N LEU A 341 29.89 7.46 -7.03
CA LEU A 341 29.97 8.47 -8.08
C LEU A 341 31.41 8.91 -8.34
N ALA A 342 31.79 8.94 -9.62
CA ALA A 342 33.04 9.55 -10.08
C ALA A 342 32.88 11.08 -10.13
N LEU A 343 33.02 11.74 -8.98
CA LEU A 343 32.92 13.19 -8.87
C LEU A 343 34.00 13.89 -9.69
N THR A 344 33.59 14.81 -10.56
CA THR A 344 34.53 15.64 -11.35
C THR A 344 35.05 16.82 -10.54
N SER A 345 34.23 17.36 -9.62
CA SER A 345 34.67 18.41 -8.70
C SER A 345 33.87 18.40 -7.40
N VAL A 346 34.55 18.72 -6.30
CA VAL A 346 33.94 19.02 -5.00
C VAL A 346 34.54 20.32 -4.49
N ALA A 347 33.70 21.29 -4.18
CA ALA A 347 34.08 22.54 -3.52
C ALA A 347 33.29 22.68 -2.23
N VAL A 348 33.98 22.98 -1.13
CA VAL A 348 33.35 23.28 0.16
C VAL A 348 33.82 24.67 0.57
N GLU A 349 32.90 25.59 0.72
CA GLU A 349 33.12 26.97 1.12
C GLU A 349 32.59 27.17 2.53
N LEU A 350 33.37 27.87 3.37
CA LEU A 350 33.00 28.16 4.75
C LEU A 350 33.24 29.66 5.00
N THR A 351 32.25 30.32 5.57
CA THR A 351 32.25 31.76 5.81
C THR A 351 31.83 32.04 7.25
N CYS A 352 32.67 32.73 8.01
CA CYS A 352 32.28 33.27 9.32
C CYS A 352 31.31 34.43 9.12
N VAL A 353 30.20 34.44 9.87
CA VAL A 353 29.17 35.47 9.83
C VAL A 353 29.01 36.04 11.25
N PRO A 354 29.81 37.07 11.62
CA PRO A 354 29.83 37.65 12.97
C PRO A 354 28.46 38.11 13.47
N GLU A 355 27.70 38.78 12.59
CA GLU A 355 26.32 39.27 12.82
C GLU A 355 25.38 38.17 13.34
N ARG A 356 25.64 36.93 12.93
CA ARG A 356 24.84 35.75 13.28
C ARG A 356 25.56 34.82 14.24
N SER A 357 26.80 35.12 14.64
CA SER A 357 27.64 34.22 15.45
C SER A 357 27.65 32.78 14.90
N ALA A 358 27.90 32.65 13.60
CA ALA A 358 27.80 31.37 12.92
C ALA A 358 28.86 31.20 11.83
N VAL A 359 29.13 29.95 11.44
CA VAL A 359 29.83 29.61 10.20
C VAL A 359 28.81 29.04 9.21
N GLU A 360 28.68 29.69 8.05
CA GLU A 360 27.87 29.20 6.94
C GLU A 360 28.72 28.34 6.01
N ILE A 361 28.17 27.21 5.58
CA ILE A 361 28.85 26.19 4.79
C ILE A 361 28.09 26.02 3.49
N THR A 362 28.79 26.07 2.36
CA THR A 362 28.23 25.75 1.04
C THR A 362 29.08 24.67 0.37
N ALA A 363 28.49 23.52 0.08
CA ALA A 363 29.14 22.41 -0.61
C ALA A 363 28.57 22.25 -2.03
N THR A 364 29.43 22.32 -3.04
CA THR A 364 29.08 22.10 -4.44
C THR A 364 29.76 20.83 -4.96
N CYS A 365 28.96 19.89 -5.46
CA CYS A 365 29.44 18.68 -6.13
C CYS A 365 29.03 18.68 -7.60
N ARG A 366 29.92 18.17 -8.46
CA ARG A 366 29.67 18.00 -9.90
C ARG A 366 30.14 16.64 -10.38
N LEU A 367 29.43 16.09 -11.36
CA LEU A 367 29.91 14.99 -12.20
C LEU A 367 29.21 15.01 -13.56
N LYS A 368 29.69 14.18 -14.48
CA LYS A 368 28.92 13.74 -15.64
C LYS A 368 28.46 12.31 -15.41
N GLY A 369 27.15 12.09 -15.28
CA GLY A 369 26.65 10.76 -14.93
C GLY A 369 25.15 10.55 -15.05
N ARG A 370 24.72 9.36 -14.62
CA ARG A 370 23.38 8.80 -14.86
C ARG A 370 22.41 9.04 -13.70
N THR A 371 22.95 9.37 -12.52
CA THR A 371 22.21 9.66 -11.30
C THR A 371 22.59 11.05 -10.77
N GLY A 372 21.77 11.59 -9.89
CA GLY A 372 22.01 12.88 -9.24
C GLY A 372 23.19 12.85 -8.26
N VAL A 373 23.62 14.05 -7.85
CA VAL A 373 24.80 14.29 -6.98
C VAL A 373 24.43 15.03 -5.67
N GLU A 374 23.13 15.03 -5.35
CA GLU A 374 22.58 15.75 -4.21
C GLU A 374 23.11 15.20 -2.89
N MET A 375 23.24 13.88 -2.80
CA MET A 375 23.68 13.21 -1.57
C MET A 375 25.16 13.50 -1.27
N GLU A 376 26.01 13.62 -2.29
CA GLU A 376 27.41 13.98 -2.11
C GLU A 376 27.57 15.41 -1.60
N ALA A 377 26.77 16.35 -2.11
CA ALA A 377 26.77 17.73 -1.64
C ALA A 377 26.27 17.82 -0.19
N LEU A 378 25.15 17.16 0.15
CA LEU A 378 24.60 17.13 1.50
C LEU A 378 25.56 16.47 2.50
N THR A 379 26.19 15.37 2.10
CA THR A 379 27.17 14.65 2.94
C THR A 379 28.40 15.52 3.20
N ALA A 380 28.91 16.24 2.19
CA ALA A 380 30.00 17.19 2.37
C ALA A 380 29.66 18.31 3.35
N ALA A 381 28.50 18.96 3.19
CA ALA A 381 28.07 20.03 4.08
C ALA A 381 27.89 19.54 5.52
N SER A 382 27.27 18.37 5.70
CA SER A 382 27.06 17.75 7.01
C SER A 382 28.38 17.42 7.71
N VAL A 383 29.34 16.80 7.03
CA VAL A 383 30.61 16.42 7.65
C VAL A 383 31.49 17.63 7.93
N ALA A 384 31.48 18.66 7.07
CA ALA A 384 32.15 19.92 7.36
C ALA A 384 31.60 20.56 8.65
N ALA A 385 30.27 20.58 8.81
CA ALA A 385 29.61 21.11 10.02
C ALA A 385 29.99 20.33 11.29
N LEU A 386 29.95 18.99 11.23
CA LEU A 386 30.34 18.13 12.34
C LEU A 386 31.84 18.27 12.68
N THR A 387 32.67 18.55 11.70
CA THR A 387 34.10 18.80 11.91
C THR A 387 34.34 20.10 12.67
N ILE A 388 33.63 21.18 12.32
CA ILE A 388 33.65 22.43 13.10
C ILE A 388 33.23 22.16 14.54
N TYR A 389 32.14 21.41 14.72
CA TYR A 389 31.68 21.04 16.05
C TYR A 389 32.77 20.29 16.84
N ASP A 390 33.37 19.25 16.26
CA ASP A 390 34.42 18.48 16.93
C ASP A 390 35.62 19.37 17.32
N MET A 391 36.01 20.28 16.43
CA MET A 391 37.15 21.17 16.63
C MET A 391 36.92 22.17 17.77
N CYS A 392 35.68 22.62 17.97
CA CYS A 392 35.35 23.71 18.90
C CYS A 392 34.62 23.26 20.18
N LYS A 393 34.16 22.01 20.30
CA LYS A 393 33.37 21.51 21.46
C LYS A 393 34.04 21.63 22.83
N ALA A 394 35.35 21.81 22.89
CA ALA A 394 36.07 22.04 24.15
C ALA A 394 35.83 23.45 24.70
N ILE A 395 35.56 24.42 23.82
CA ILE A 395 35.35 25.83 24.13
C ILE A 395 33.85 26.14 24.16
N ASP A 396 33.09 25.58 23.22
CA ASP A 396 31.65 25.76 23.11
C ASP A 396 30.93 24.44 22.88
N ARG A 397 30.33 23.92 23.95
CA ARG A 397 29.51 22.69 23.89
C ARG A 397 28.09 22.93 23.42
N GLY A 398 27.66 24.20 23.33
CA GLY A 398 26.30 24.61 22.99
C GLY A 398 26.10 24.90 21.51
N MET A 399 27.10 24.65 20.66
CA MET A 399 26.97 24.82 19.21
C MET A 399 25.80 24.01 18.65
N VAL A 400 25.21 24.48 17.56
CA VAL A 400 24.10 23.79 16.89
C VAL A 400 24.32 23.77 15.39
N VAL A 401 24.22 22.58 14.78
CA VAL A 401 24.17 22.45 13.32
C VAL A 401 22.72 22.63 12.88
N THR A 402 22.49 23.59 12.00
CA THR A 402 21.16 23.97 11.48
C THR A 402 21.21 24.10 9.96
N ASP A 403 20.03 24.24 9.34
CA ASP A 403 19.87 24.57 7.93
C ASP A 403 20.61 23.64 6.95
N LEU A 404 20.82 22.36 7.31
CA LEU A 404 21.33 21.35 6.40
C LEU A 404 20.27 21.06 5.32
N ARG A 405 20.47 21.58 4.11
CA ARG A 405 19.51 21.43 3.02
C ARG A 405 20.16 21.52 1.65
N LEU A 406 19.46 20.99 0.64
CA LEU A 406 19.81 21.21 -0.76
C LEU A 406 19.40 22.63 -1.14
N LEU A 407 20.35 23.42 -1.65
CA LEU A 407 20.14 24.79 -2.13
C LEU A 407 19.85 24.84 -3.62
N LYS A 408 20.55 24.02 -4.40
CA LYS A 408 20.39 23.99 -5.86
C LYS A 408 20.70 22.60 -6.39
N LYS A 409 20.00 22.20 -7.45
CA LYS A 409 20.41 21.09 -8.31
C LYS A 409 20.17 21.44 -9.76
N SER A 410 20.99 20.90 -10.65
CA SER A 410 20.80 21.03 -12.09
C SER A 410 21.15 19.74 -12.81
N GLY A 411 20.42 19.50 -13.91
CA GLY A 411 20.60 18.38 -14.81
C GLY A 411 19.76 17.14 -14.46
N GLY A 412 19.47 16.34 -15.49
CA GLY A 412 18.65 15.13 -15.40
C GLY A 412 17.19 15.30 -15.74
N LYS A 413 16.45 14.20 -15.65
CA LYS A 413 15.01 14.15 -16.00
C LYS A 413 14.11 14.99 -15.10
N SER A 414 14.49 15.17 -13.84
CA SER A 414 13.71 15.94 -12.85
C SER A 414 13.89 17.45 -12.96
N GLY A 415 14.75 17.92 -13.88
CA GLY A 415 15.01 19.34 -14.10
C GLY A 415 15.79 20.01 -12.97
N ASP A 416 15.89 21.33 -13.08
CA ASP A 416 16.59 22.18 -12.12
C ASP A 416 15.72 22.44 -10.89
N TYR A 417 16.37 22.57 -9.74
CA TYR A 417 15.75 22.95 -8.48
C TYR A 417 16.59 24.04 -7.82
N GLU A 418 15.91 25.02 -7.24
CA GLU A 418 16.50 26.07 -6.41
C GLU A 418 15.62 26.21 -5.17
N ALA A 419 16.25 26.19 -4.00
CA ALA A 419 15.54 26.24 -2.73
C ALA A 419 14.89 27.62 -2.53
N PRO A 420 13.69 27.67 -1.95
CA PRO A 420 13.04 28.93 -1.59
C PRO A 420 13.78 29.67 -0.47
#